data_AF-A0A2T3W6N5-F1
#
_entry.id   AF-A0A2T3W6N5-F1
#
_cell.length_a   1.000
_cell.length_b   1.000
_cell.length_c   1.000
_cell.angle_alpha   90.00
_cell.angle_beta   90.00
_cell.angle_gamma   90.00
#
_symmetry.space_group_name_H-M   'P 1'
#
loop_
_entity.id
_entity.type
_entity.pdbx_description
1 polymer ?
#
loop_
_entity_poly.entity_id
_entity_poly.type
_entity_poly.pdbx_seq_one_letter_code
_entity_poly.pdbx_strand_id
1 'polypeptide(L)'
;MAEPVVFPGPRPPKDGLQPPWRGGLVGCGALSAATLLRVQAGRQGLNLPARDELARELAVWQGAFAVPLTGGWRATWPWRWLGGLNGYLAAGGLPLRARGLWGVHRGPVLERHLARLFAAGVPVVGLEFSLRQQHYGVLRAYQPGGDLRAVLNANGEPLILSPRVGVGGVFWVEPR
;
A
#
# COMPACT_ATOMS: atom_id res chain seq x y z
N MET A 1 24.42 1.99 -12.88
CA MET A 1 23.04 1.77 -12.40
C MET A 1 22.86 2.61 -11.14
N ALA A 2 21.71 3.26 -10.93
CA ALA A 2 21.49 4.08 -9.74
C ALA A 2 21.46 3.20 -8.47
N GLU A 3 21.96 3.73 -7.36
CA GLU A 3 21.91 3.05 -6.06
C GLU A 3 20.47 2.94 -5.52
N PRO A 4 20.13 1.87 -4.78
CA PRO A 4 18.84 1.76 -4.12
C PRO A 4 18.66 2.84 -3.05
N VAL A 5 17.50 3.51 -3.08
CA VAL A 5 17.06 4.43 -2.03
C VAL A 5 16.33 3.63 -0.96
N VAL A 6 16.89 3.60 0.25
CA VAL A 6 16.34 2.87 1.41
C VAL A 6 15.47 3.81 2.24
N PHE A 7 14.38 3.29 2.82
CA PHE A 7 13.53 4.05 3.73
C PHE A 7 14.34 4.51 4.96
N PRO A 8 14.41 5.83 5.28
CA PRO A 8 15.39 6.36 6.23
C PRO A 8 14.99 6.24 7.70
N GLY A 9 13.75 5.84 8.01
CA GLY A 9 13.23 5.77 9.37
C GLY A 9 13.13 4.35 9.93
N PRO A 10 12.65 4.19 11.18
CA PRO A 10 12.23 2.90 11.71
C PRO A 10 11.31 2.22 10.71
N ARG A 11 11.60 0.96 10.39
CA ARG A 11 10.81 0.26 9.38
C ARG A 11 9.35 0.22 9.85
N PRO A 12 8.39 0.56 8.97
CA PRO A 12 7.00 0.32 9.29
C PRO A 12 6.81 -1.17 9.65
N PRO A 13 5.80 -1.51 10.46
CA PRO A 13 5.47 -2.91 10.71
C PRO A 13 5.35 -3.68 9.40
N LYS A 14 5.73 -4.97 9.42
CA LYS A 14 5.57 -5.81 8.24
C LYS A 14 4.08 -6.00 7.95
N ASP A 15 3.71 -5.84 6.69
CA ASP A 15 2.39 -6.13 6.13
C ASP A 15 2.33 -7.55 5.52
N GLY A 16 3.12 -8.47 6.06
CA GLY A 16 3.05 -9.90 5.76
C GLY A 16 2.18 -10.66 6.76
N LEU A 17 2.05 -11.98 6.52
CA LEU A 17 1.24 -12.91 7.33
C LEU A 17 -0.22 -12.49 7.38
N GLN A 18 -0.92 -12.66 6.25
CA GLN A 18 -2.30 -12.23 6.11
C GLN A 18 -3.22 -13.01 7.07
N PRO A 19 -4.05 -12.31 7.87
CA PRO A 19 -4.99 -12.99 8.74
C PRO A 19 -6.09 -13.70 7.93
N PRO A 20 -6.63 -14.81 8.44
CA PRO A 20 -7.81 -15.44 7.87
C PRO A 20 -9.02 -14.52 8.00
N TRP A 21 -9.88 -14.53 6.98
CA TRP A 21 -11.12 -13.78 6.92
C TRP A 21 -12.10 -14.39 5.91
N ARG A 22 -13.32 -14.71 6.39
CA ARG A 22 -14.43 -15.24 5.58
C ARG A 22 -14.02 -16.40 4.65
N GLY A 23 -13.41 -17.44 5.23
CA GLY A 23 -13.03 -18.66 4.52
C GLY A 23 -11.77 -18.55 3.65
N GLY A 24 -11.02 -17.45 3.74
CA GLY A 24 -9.76 -17.28 3.00
C GLY A 24 -8.87 -16.22 3.66
N LEU A 25 -8.06 -15.51 2.88
CA LEU A 25 -7.16 -14.46 3.39
C LEU A 25 -7.73 -13.07 3.14
N VAL A 26 -7.44 -12.12 4.04
CA VAL A 26 -7.94 -10.73 3.96
C VAL A 26 -7.49 -9.97 2.70
N GLY A 27 -6.35 -10.36 2.11
CA GLY A 27 -5.78 -9.71 0.93
C GLY A 27 -4.67 -8.71 1.26
N CYS A 28 -3.65 -8.66 0.41
CA CYS A 28 -2.50 -7.75 0.56
C CYS A 28 -2.88 -6.26 0.54
N GLY A 29 -3.91 -5.88 -0.22
CA GLY A 29 -4.39 -4.49 -0.29
C GLY A 29 -4.90 -3.97 1.06
N ALA A 30 -5.80 -4.72 1.71
CA ALA A 30 -6.36 -4.30 2.98
C ALA A 30 -5.33 -4.34 4.12
N LEU A 31 -4.44 -5.34 4.12
CA LEU A 31 -3.38 -5.47 5.12
C LEU A 31 -2.33 -4.35 5.03
N SER A 32 -1.91 -4.01 3.82
CA SER A 32 -0.98 -2.90 3.59
C SER A 32 -1.60 -1.55 3.95
N ALA A 33 -2.91 -1.36 3.67
CA ALA A 33 -3.67 -0.18 4.12
C ALA A 33 -3.72 -0.07 5.64
N ALA A 34 -4.08 -1.16 6.33
CA ALA A 34 -4.14 -1.20 7.80
C ALA A 34 -2.77 -0.88 8.41
N THR A 35 -1.70 -1.45 7.85
CA THR A 35 -0.33 -1.20 8.29
C THR A 35 0.04 0.28 8.16
N LEU A 36 -0.20 0.86 6.98
CA LEU A 36 0.13 2.25 6.72
C LEU A 36 -0.69 3.21 7.60
N LEU A 37 -1.99 2.95 7.73
CA LEU A 37 -2.90 3.73 8.56
C LEU A 37 -2.49 3.69 10.03
N ARG A 38 -2.15 2.51 10.58
CA ARG A 38 -1.68 2.42 11.97
C ARG A 38 -0.40 3.19 12.24
N VAL A 39 0.54 3.23 11.29
CA VAL A 39 1.75 4.04 11.46
C VAL A 39 1.40 5.53 11.52
N GLN A 40 0.55 6.02 10.61
CA GLN A 40 0.16 7.43 10.61
C GLN A 40 -0.71 7.82 11.81
N ALA A 41 -1.63 6.95 12.21
CA ALA A 41 -2.45 7.12 13.39
C ALA A 41 -1.59 7.19 14.67
N GLY A 42 -0.62 6.29 14.82
CA GLY A 42 0.31 6.31 15.95
C GLY A 42 1.13 7.60 16.04
N ARG A 43 1.52 8.18 14.90
CA ARG A 43 2.20 9.49 14.85
C ARG A 43 1.31 10.65 15.31
N GLN A 44 -0.01 10.48 15.28
CA GLN A 44 -0.99 11.48 15.69
C GLN A 44 -1.66 11.15 17.03
N GLY A 45 -1.20 10.10 17.74
CA GLY A 45 -1.82 9.67 19.00
C GLY A 45 -3.25 9.12 18.83
N LEU A 46 -3.62 8.69 17.62
CA LEU A 46 -4.94 8.13 17.34
C LEU A 46 -4.96 6.64 17.67
N ASN A 47 -5.96 6.23 18.46
CA ASN A 47 -6.20 4.83 18.79
C ASN A 47 -7.01 4.17 17.66
N LEU A 48 -6.43 3.14 17.06
CA LEU A 48 -7.08 2.32 16.03
C LEU A 48 -7.08 0.85 16.47
N PRO A 49 -7.98 0.02 15.91
CA PRO A 49 -7.97 -1.42 16.12
C PRO A 49 -6.62 -2.07 15.80
N ALA A 50 -6.47 -3.31 16.26
CA ALA A 50 -5.29 -4.11 15.93
C ALA A 50 -5.14 -4.26 14.41
N ARG A 51 -3.92 -4.55 13.93
CA ARG A 51 -3.59 -4.51 12.48
C ARG A 51 -4.52 -5.42 11.68
N ASP A 52 -4.73 -6.63 12.19
CA ASP A 52 -5.49 -7.67 11.50
C ASP A 52 -6.99 -7.43 11.56
N GLU A 53 -7.47 -6.86 12.65
CA GLU A 53 -8.86 -6.42 12.81
C GLU A 53 -9.17 -5.24 11.87
N LEU A 54 -8.32 -4.22 11.88
CA LEU A 54 -8.40 -3.09 10.98
C LEU A 54 -8.32 -3.53 9.51
N ALA A 55 -7.47 -4.51 9.18
CA ALA A 55 -7.39 -5.05 7.83
C ALA A 55 -8.72 -5.67 7.38
N ARG A 56 -9.43 -6.37 8.28
CA ARG A 56 -10.75 -6.95 7.96
C ARG A 56 -11.81 -5.87 7.78
N GLU A 57 -11.80 -4.83 8.61
CA GLU A 57 -12.69 -3.67 8.43
C GLU A 57 -12.43 -2.99 7.08
N LEU A 58 -11.16 -2.64 6.82
CA LEU A 58 -10.76 -1.98 5.59
C LEU A 58 -11.05 -2.84 4.35
N ALA A 59 -10.95 -4.16 4.43
CA ALA A 59 -11.31 -5.04 3.34
C ALA A 59 -12.78 -4.88 2.92
N VAL A 60 -13.69 -4.60 3.86
CA VAL A 60 -15.09 -4.29 3.55
C VAL A 60 -15.20 -2.94 2.84
N TRP A 61 -14.60 -1.90 3.42
CA TRP A 61 -14.61 -0.54 2.86
C TRP A 61 -13.98 -0.46 1.47
N GLN A 62 -12.93 -1.23 1.23
CA GLN A 62 -12.23 -1.34 -0.05
C GLN A 62 -12.90 -2.29 -1.03
N GLY A 63 -14.08 -2.84 -0.70
CA GLY A 63 -14.82 -3.75 -1.58
C GLY A 63 -13.99 -4.97 -2.00
N ALA A 64 -13.26 -5.57 -1.06
CA ALA A 64 -12.37 -6.68 -1.35
C ALA A 64 -13.15 -7.92 -1.81
N PHE A 65 -12.80 -8.43 -2.99
CA PHE A 65 -13.47 -9.55 -3.62
C PHE A 65 -12.60 -10.81 -3.58
N ALA A 66 -13.23 -11.98 -3.53
CA ALA A 66 -12.52 -13.25 -3.60
C ALA A 66 -11.99 -13.47 -5.02
N VAL A 67 -10.70 -13.82 -5.13
CA VAL A 67 -10.07 -14.13 -6.41
C VAL A 67 -10.32 -15.62 -6.73
N PRO A 68 -10.94 -15.95 -7.87
CA PRO A 68 -11.17 -17.34 -8.26
C PRO A 68 -9.87 -18.15 -8.25
N LEU A 69 -9.97 -19.44 -7.91
CA LEU A 69 -8.86 -20.40 -7.96
C LEU A 69 -7.66 -20.13 -7.02
N THR A 70 -7.77 -19.16 -6.11
CA THR A 70 -6.71 -18.84 -5.13
C THR A 70 -6.93 -19.43 -3.74
N GLY A 71 -7.93 -20.30 -3.56
CA GLY A 71 -8.30 -20.80 -2.23
C GLY A 71 -8.85 -19.71 -1.30
N GLY A 72 -9.52 -18.69 -1.85
CA GLY A 72 -10.19 -17.66 -1.08
C GLY A 72 -9.34 -16.42 -0.78
N TRP A 73 -8.22 -16.21 -1.48
CA TRP A 73 -7.49 -14.94 -1.35
C TRP A 73 -8.35 -13.80 -1.87
N ARG A 74 -8.18 -12.62 -1.28
CA ARG A 74 -8.94 -11.43 -1.65
C ARG A 74 -8.07 -10.38 -2.29
N ALA A 75 -8.66 -9.67 -3.24
CA ALA A 75 -8.05 -8.54 -3.94
C ALA A 75 -8.94 -7.30 -3.84
N THR A 76 -8.33 -6.14 -4.07
CA THR A 76 -9.05 -4.88 -4.22
C THR A 76 -8.44 -4.08 -5.36
N TRP A 77 -9.30 -3.34 -6.06
CA TRP A 77 -8.89 -2.48 -7.16
C TRP A 77 -8.23 -1.19 -6.63
N PRO A 78 -7.29 -0.57 -7.37
CA PRO A 78 -6.55 0.60 -6.89
C PRO A 78 -7.45 1.78 -6.49
N TRP A 79 -8.50 2.05 -7.28
CA TRP A 79 -9.47 3.11 -6.97
C TRP A 79 -10.36 2.77 -5.76
N ARG A 80 -10.68 1.49 -5.55
CA ARG A 80 -11.43 1.01 -4.38
C ARG A 80 -10.56 1.01 -3.12
N TRP A 81 -9.27 0.69 -3.25
CA TRP A 81 -8.30 0.81 -2.17
C TRP A 81 -8.27 2.23 -1.63
N LEU A 82 -8.13 3.22 -2.52
CA LEU A 82 -8.06 4.64 -2.17
C LEU A 82 -9.40 5.18 -1.67
N GLY A 83 -10.47 4.95 -2.43
CA GLY A 83 -11.81 5.46 -2.11
C GLY A 83 -12.37 4.84 -0.83
N GLY A 84 -12.19 3.53 -0.66
CA GLY A 84 -12.61 2.81 0.54
C GLY A 84 -11.88 3.27 1.79
N LEU A 85 -10.55 3.45 1.71
CA LEU A 85 -9.78 3.97 2.85
C LEU A 85 -10.19 5.39 3.20
N ASN A 86 -10.39 6.27 2.22
CA ASN A 86 -10.90 7.63 2.48
C ASN A 86 -12.33 7.63 3.05
N GLY A 87 -13.18 6.71 2.61
CA GLY A 87 -14.51 6.50 3.18
C GLY A 87 -14.46 6.10 4.64
N TYR A 88 -13.62 5.13 4.99
CA TYR A 88 -13.35 4.74 6.38
C TYR A 88 -12.87 5.92 7.24
N LEU A 89 -11.86 6.65 6.74
CA LEU A 89 -11.30 7.82 7.44
C LEU A 89 -12.34 8.91 7.68
N ALA A 90 -13.20 9.18 6.68
CA ALA A 90 -14.27 10.17 6.79
C ALA A 90 -15.36 9.73 7.79
N ALA A 91 -15.80 8.47 7.72
CA ALA A 91 -16.80 7.92 8.62
C ALA A 91 -16.33 7.91 10.09
N GLY A 92 -15.04 7.67 10.32
CA GLY A 92 -14.44 7.73 11.66
C GLY A 92 -14.04 9.14 12.12
N GLY A 93 -14.29 10.19 11.33
CA GLY A 93 -13.88 11.56 11.67
C GLY A 93 -12.36 11.74 11.82
N LEU A 94 -11.56 10.87 11.19
CA LEU A 94 -10.12 10.85 11.38
C LEU A 94 -9.46 12.00 10.59
N PRO A 95 -8.50 12.75 11.18
CA PRO A 95 -7.80 13.87 10.54
C PRO A 95 -6.71 13.40 9.56
N LEU A 96 -7.02 12.36 8.79
CA LEU A 96 -6.12 11.68 7.85
C LEU A 96 -6.78 11.56 6.48
N ARG A 97 -5.97 11.55 5.43
CA ARG A 97 -6.42 11.28 4.07
C ARG A 97 -5.48 10.32 3.37
N ALA A 98 -6.05 9.37 2.64
CA ALA A 98 -5.31 8.51 1.75
C ALA A 98 -5.12 9.19 0.39
N ARG A 99 -3.96 8.96 -0.20
CA ARG A 99 -3.54 9.49 -1.49
C ARG A 99 -2.91 8.38 -2.32
N GLY A 100 -2.96 8.50 -3.62
CA GLY A 100 -2.35 7.53 -4.52
C GLY A 100 -1.99 8.14 -5.86
N LEU A 101 -0.95 7.59 -6.48
CA LEU A 101 -0.54 7.87 -7.84
C LEU A 101 -0.38 6.52 -8.55
N TRP A 102 -1.24 6.25 -9.52
CA TRP A 102 -1.18 5.07 -10.39
C TRP A 102 -1.70 5.45 -11.80
N GLY A 103 -1.40 4.62 -12.80
CA GLY A 103 -1.83 4.85 -14.18
C GLY A 103 -0.72 5.31 -15.14
N VAL A 104 -1.08 5.41 -16.41
CA VAL A 104 -0.15 5.50 -17.56
C VAL A 104 0.62 6.84 -17.59
N HIS A 105 1.86 6.82 -18.08
CA HIS A 105 2.74 7.99 -18.29
C HIS A 105 3.06 8.81 -17.03
N ARG A 106 2.96 8.21 -15.84
CA ARG A 106 3.25 8.88 -14.57
C ARG A 106 4.68 8.66 -14.04
N GLY A 107 5.57 8.00 -14.77
CA GLY A 107 6.92 7.60 -14.32
C GLY A 107 7.71 8.68 -13.56
N PRO A 108 8.09 9.79 -14.21
CA PRO A 108 8.86 10.84 -13.54
C PRO A 108 8.13 11.48 -12.36
N VAL A 109 6.80 11.58 -12.42
CA VAL A 109 5.98 12.14 -11.33
C VAL A 109 5.95 11.19 -10.14
N LEU A 110 5.75 9.90 -10.38
CA LEU A 110 5.69 8.87 -9.37
C LEU A 110 7.03 8.75 -8.63
N GLU A 111 8.14 8.74 -9.36
CA GLU A 111 9.48 8.70 -8.74
C GLU A 111 9.74 9.93 -7.86
N ARG A 112 9.44 11.15 -8.35
CA ARG A 112 9.59 12.37 -7.54
C ARG A 112 8.75 12.34 -6.27
N HIS A 113 7.51 11.86 -6.36
CA HIS A 113 6.66 11.72 -5.19
C HIS A 113 7.19 10.67 -4.22
N LEU A 114 7.63 9.52 -4.71
CA LEU A 114 8.21 8.47 -3.89
C LEU A 114 9.47 8.95 -3.17
N ALA A 115 10.36 9.65 -3.89
CA ALA A 115 11.56 10.26 -3.33
C ALA A 115 11.22 11.25 -2.20
N ARG A 116 10.25 12.13 -2.42
CA ARG A 116 9.77 13.09 -1.40
C ARG A 116 9.21 12.39 -0.17
N LEU A 117 8.41 11.34 -0.36
CA LEU A 117 7.80 10.58 0.73
C LEU A 117 8.88 9.84 1.54
N PHE A 118 9.85 9.21 0.86
CA PHE A 118 10.97 8.54 1.51
C PHE A 118 11.82 9.53 2.29
N ALA A 119 12.20 10.67 1.71
CA ALA A 119 12.96 11.72 2.39
C ALA A 119 12.24 12.25 3.64
N ALA A 120 10.90 12.33 3.60
CA ALA A 120 10.07 12.74 4.75
C ALA A 120 9.81 11.60 5.76
N GLY A 121 10.34 10.40 5.55
CA GLY A 121 10.07 9.24 6.39
C GLY A 121 8.58 8.85 6.40
N VAL A 122 7.85 9.08 5.31
CA VAL A 122 6.45 8.69 5.14
C VAL A 122 6.39 7.30 4.52
N PRO A 123 5.85 6.28 5.21
CA PRO A 123 5.69 4.95 4.64
C PRO A 123 4.80 4.98 3.40
N VAL A 124 5.13 4.12 2.43
CA VAL A 124 4.44 4.04 1.14
C VAL A 124 4.09 2.59 0.85
N VAL A 125 2.90 2.37 0.30
CA VAL A 125 2.48 1.10 -0.31
C VAL A 125 2.73 1.19 -1.81
N GLY A 126 3.49 0.25 -2.35
CA GLY A 126 3.61 0.05 -3.79
C GLY A 126 2.52 -0.89 -4.30
N LEU A 127 2.17 -0.71 -5.57
CA LEU A 127 1.28 -1.58 -6.33
C LEU A 127 1.98 -2.04 -7.61
N GLU A 128 1.98 -3.35 -7.84
CA GLU A 128 2.17 -3.94 -9.17
C GLU A 128 0.92 -4.69 -9.58
N PHE A 129 0.50 -4.47 -10.82
CA PHE A 129 -0.64 -5.12 -11.46
C PHE A 129 -0.23 -5.67 -12.84
N SER A 130 0.78 -6.53 -12.86
CA SER A 130 1.34 -7.13 -14.06
C SER A 130 0.92 -8.60 -14.21
N LEU A 131 1.23 -9.21 -15.36
CA LEU A 131 1.08 -10.66 -15.54
C LEU A 131 1.95 -11.48 -14.59
N ARG A 132 3.03 -10.88 -14.09
CA ARG A 132 3.96 -11.50 -13.14
C ARG A 132 3.39 -11.46 -11.72
N GLN A 133 2.80 -10.33 -11.33
CA GLN A 133 2.40 -10.10 -9.96
C GLN A 133 1.23 -9.11 -9.87
N GLN A 134 0.27 -9.42 -8.98
CA GLN A 134 -0.82 -8.53 -8.60
C GLN A 134 -0.76 -8.34 -7.09
N HIS A 135 -0.06 -7.29 -6.64
CA HIS A 135 0.29 -7.16 -5.22
C HIS A 135 0.37 -5.72 -4.76
N TYR A 136 -0.14 -5.48 -3.55
CA TYR A 136 0.12 -4.29 -2.76
C TYR A 136 1.08 -4.64 -1.63
N GLY A 137 2.06 -3.78 -1.37
CA GLY A 137 2.83 -3.95 -0.15
C GLY A 137 3.63 -2.73 0.25
N VAL A 138 3.94 -2.62 1.53
CA VAL A 138 4.74 -1.54 2.11
C VAL A 138 6.16 -1.65 1.60
N LEU A 139 6.71 -0.54 1.13
CA LEU A 139 8.04 -0.49 0.53
C LEU A 139 9.11 -0.24 1.60
N ARG A 140 10.22 -0.98 1.52
CA ARG A 140 11.44 -0.73 2.33
C ARG A 140 12.55 -0.02 1.55
N ALA A 141 12.54 -0.15 0.23
CA ALA A 141 13.52 0.46 -0.66
C ALA A 141 12.95 0.57 -2.08
N TYR A 142 13.54 1.41 -2.92
CA TYR A 142 13.32 1.38 -4.36
C TYR A 142 14.58 1.78 -5.13
N GLN A 143 14.67 1.34 -6.38
CA GLN A 143 15.70 1.75 -7.32
C GLN A 143 15.12 2.76 -8.32
N PRO A 144 15.68 3.98 -8.42
CA PRO A 144 15.34 4.97 -9.44
C PRO A 144 15.45 4.42 -10.87
N GLY A 145 14.59 4.88 -11.76
CA GLY A 145 14.61 4.45 -13.16
C GLY A 145 13.27 4.51 -13.88
N GLY A 146 13.28 4.10 -15.15
CA GLY A 146 12.10 4.14 -16.01
C GLY A 146 10.92 3.30 -15.50
N ASP A 147 11.23 2.09 -15.03
CA ASP A 147 10.36 1.27 -14.20
C ASP A 147 11.03 1.18 -12.82
N LEU A 148 10.31 1.60 -11.78
CA LEU A 148 10.89 1.62 -10.43
C LEU A 148 10.87 0.21 -9.86
N ARG A 149 12.05 -0.29 -9.52
CA ARG A 149 12.19 -1.56 -8.82
C ARG A 149 12.09 -1.31 -7.33
N ALA A 150 10.93 -1.53 -6.75
CA ALA A 150 10.70 -1.42 -5.32
C ALA A 150 10.97 -2.75 -4.63
N VAL A 151 11.16 -2.69 -3.31
CA VAL A 151 11.42 -3.87 -2.48
C VAL A 151 10.41 -3.88 -1.34
N LEU A 152 9.71 -5.00 -1.17
CA LEU A 152 8.71 -5.17 -0.12
C LEU A 152 9.34 -5.26 1.27
N ASN A 153 8.71 -4.62 2.24
CA ASN A 153 9.13 -4.64 3.63
C ASN A 153 8.88 -6.00 4.30
N ALA A 154 7.81 -6.70 3.91
CA ALA A 154 7.40 -7.97 4.51
C ALA A 154 8.47 -9.06 4.37
N ASN A 155 8.96 -9.29 3.14
CA ASN A 155 9.79 -10.44 2.78
C ASN A 155 11.02 -10.05 1.93
N GLY A 156 11.11 -8.80 1.47
CA GLY A 156 12.21 -8.36 0.61
C GLY A 156 12.05 -8.72 -0.87
N GLU A 157 10.90 -9.24 -1.28
CA GLU A 157 10.63 -9.53 -2.69
C GLU A 157 10.57 -8.24 -3.52
N PRO A 158 10.98 -8.30 -4.80
CA PRO A 158 10.93 -7.16 -5.69
C PRO A 158 9.53 -6.91 -6.23
N LEU A 159 9.13 -5.64 -6.26
CA LEU A 159 7.91 -5.15 -6.88
C LEU A 159 8.30 -4.20 -8.02
N ILE A 160 7.76 -4.39 -9.21
CA ILE A 160 8.03 -3.53 -10.37
C ILE A 160 6.87 -2.55 -10.52
N LEU A 161 7.12 -1.30 -10.13
CA LEU A 161 6.19 -0.20 -10.33
C LEU A 161 6.42 0.32 -11.75
N SER A 162 5.61 -0.16 -12.70
CA SER A 162 5.64 0.28 -14.10
C SER A 162 4.50 1.27 -14.42
N PRO A 163 4.60 2.54 -14.00
CA PRO A 163 3.61 3.57 -14.37
C PRO A 163 3.64 3.89 -15.87
N ARG A 164 4.65 3.43 -16.62
CA ARG A 164 4.69 3.58 -18.08
C ARG A 164 3.51 2.92 -18.77
N VAL A 165 3.11 1.73 -18.31
CA VAL A 165 2.01 0.94 -18.87
C VAL A 165 0.78 0.94 -17.95
N GLY A 166 0.77 1.78 -16.92
CA GLY A 166 -0.37 1.98 -16.01
C GLY A 166 -0.62 0.85 -15.01
N VAL A 167 0.29 -0.11 -14.91
CA VAL A 167 0.19 -1.27 -14.01
C VAL A 167 0.97 -1.08 -12.70
N GLY A 168 1.53 0.11 -12.47
CA GLY A 168 2.29 0.44 -11.26
C GLY A 168 1.72 1.64 -10.54
N GLY A 169 1.83 1.65 -9.22
CA GLY A 169 1.38 2.77 -8.40
C GLY A 169 2.02 2.86 -7.02
N VAL A 170 1.85 4.01 -6.38
CA VAL A 170 2.23 4.25 -4.98
C VAL A 170 1.08 4.88 -4.23
N PHE A 171 0.89 4.49 -2.98
CA PHE A 171 -0.19 4.93 -2.10
C PHE A 171 0.37 5.31 -0.74
N TRP A 172 -0.18 6.36 -0.13
CA TRP A 172 0.22 6.83 1.19
C TRP A 172 -0.96 7.45 1.95
N VAL A 173 -0.75 7.71 3.23
CA VAL A 173 -1.67 8.45 4.09
C VAL A 173 -0.91 9.63 4.68
N GLU A 174 -1.58 10.77 4.73
CA GLU A 174 -1.06 12.04 5.25
C GLU A 174 -2.13 12.75 6.11
N PRO A 175 -1.74 13.69 6.98
CA PRO A 175 -2.69 14.56 7.66
C PRO A 175 -3.61 15.30 6.67
N ARG A 176 -4.85 15.59 7.10
CA ARG A 176 -5.80 16.37 6.29
C ARG A 176 -5.42 17.83 6.17
#